data_AF-A0A9D4X0H8-F1
#
_entry.id   AF-A0A9D4X0H8-F1
#
_cell.length_a   1.000
_cell.length_b   1.000
_cell.length_c   1.000
_cell.angle_alpha   90.00
_cell.angle_beta   90.00
_cell.angle_gamma   90.00
#
_symmetry.space_group_name_H-M   'P 1'
#
loop_
_entity.id
_entity.type
_entity.pdbx_description
1 polymer ?
#
loop_
_entity_poly.entity_id
_entity_poly.type
_entity_poly.pdbx_seq_one_letter_code
_entity_poly.pdbx_strand_id
1 'polypeptide(L)'
;MNEPQGVNLDSLKKYYKEAYDAVRKYSPNAYVIMSNPLDADSKVLLSFVNGFNKVVLDVHYYNLYSDRFDNMNVQQNIDIIRNERASDLSGVSSTNALSFVGKNEILVEKLGV
;
A
#
# COMPACT_ATOMS: atom_id res chain seq x y z
N MET A 1 4.19 -4.21 10.67
CA MET A 1 3.16 -5.17 10.21
C MET A 1 3.19 -5.19 8.71
N ASN A 2 3.37 -6.36 8.10
CA ASN A 2 3.26 -6.53 6.65
C ASN A 2 1.80 -6.84 6.31
N GLU A 3 1.25 -6.19 5.28
CA GLU A 3 -0.07 -6.52 4.70
C GLU A 3 -1.20 -6.76 5.72
N PRO A 4 -1.57 -5.74 6.53
CA PRO A 4 -2.73 -5.88 7.41
C PRO A 4 -3.99 -6.23 6.60
N GLN A 5 -4.80 -7.16 7.10
CA GLN A 5 -6.06 -7.54 6.46
C GLN A 5 -7.07 -7.99 7.52
N GLY A 6 -8.33 -7.61 7.38
CA GLY A 6 -9.39 -7.96 8.33
C GLY A 6 -9.25 -7.28 9.69
N VAL A 7 -8.48 -6.19 9.77
CA VAL A 7 -8.19 -5.48 11.02
C VAL A 7 -9.03 -4.22 11.18
N ASN A 8 -9.41 -3.89 12.41
CA ASN A 8 -10.02 -2.60 12.71
C ASN A 8 -9.02 -1.46 12.46
N LEU A 9 -9.41 -0.49 11.64
CA LEU A 9 -8.55 0.60 11.19
C LEU A 9 -8.02 1.47 12.34
N ASP A 10 -8.83 1.75 13.36
CA ASP A 10 -8.41 2.59 14.49
C ASP A 10 -7.39 1.86 15.36
N SER A 11 -7.57 0.55 15.54
CA SER A 11 -6.61 -0.31 16.23
C SER A 11 -5.28 -0.38 15.47
N LEU A 12 -5.32 -0.44 14.13
CA LEU A 12 -4.12 -0.41 13.30
C LEU A 12 -3.37 0.94 13.41
N LYS A 13 -4.10 2.06 13.33
CA LYS A 13 -3.54 3.41 13.52
C LYS A 13 -2.90 3.56 14.90
N LYS A 14 -3.56 3.06 15.94
CA LYS A 14 -3.00 3.04 17.31
C LYS A 14 -1.70 2.24 17.37
N TYR A 15 -1.69 1.01 16.82
CA TYR A 15 -0.48 0.19 16.73
C TYR A 15 0.67 0.91 16.01
N TYR A 16 0.39 1.56 14.86
CA TYR A 16 1.40 2.31 14.13
C TYR A 16 1.91 3.54 14.88
N LYS A 17 1.04 4.25 15.62
CA LYS A 17 1.46 5.36 16.48
C LYS A 17 2.41 4.90 17.58
N GLU A 18 2.06 3.83 18.29
CA GLU A 18 2.88 3.27 19.37
C GLU A 18 4.23 2.76 18.84
N ALA A 19 4.24 2.07 17.70
CA ALA A 19 5.47 1.61 17.05
C ALA A 19 6.34 2.79 16.59
N TYR A 20 5.73 3.82 15.99
CA TYR A 20 6.43 5.05 15.60
C TYR A 20 7.10 5.72 16.80
N ASP A 21 6.38 5.90 17.91
CA ASP A 21 6.91 6.54 19.12
C ASP A 21 8.09 5.73 19.69
N ALA A 22 7.97 4.41 19.71
CA ALA A 22 9.05 3.53 20.14
C ALA A 22 10.30 3.67 19.25
N VAL A 23 10.13 3.65 17.92
CA VAL A 23 11.25 3.85 16.98
C VAL A 23 11.86 5.23 17.15
N ARG A 24 11.06 6.30 17.26
CA ARG A 24 11.57 7.67 17.42
C ARG A 24 12.35 7.86 18.71
N LYS A 25 12.00 7.14 19.78
CA LYS A 25 12.74 7.15 21.04
C LYS A 25 14.17 6.63 20.90
N TYR A 26 14.40 5.59 20.10
CA TYR A 26 15.71 4.91 20.01
C TYR A 26 16.45 5.13 18.68
N SER A 27 15.77 5.60 17.65
CA SER A 27 16.27 5.76 16.29
C SER A 27 15.59 6.96 15.61
N PRO A 28 15.92 8.19 16.04
CA PRO A 28 15.22 9.41 15.61
C PRO A 28 15.33 9.68 14.11
N ASN A 29 16.32 9.07 13.44
CA ASN A 29 16.57 9.27 12.02
C ASN A 29 16.06 8.15 11.12
N ALA A 30 15.63 7.02 11.68
CA ALA A 30 15.12 5.91 10.88
C ALA A 30 13.78 6.25 10.23
N TYR A 31 13.57 5.82 8.99
CA TYR A 31 12.24 5.85 8.40
C TYR A 31 11.37 4.75 9.03
N VAL A 32 10.10 5.05 9.28
CA VAL A 32 9.11 4.06 9.73
C VAL A 32 8.19 3.75 8.56
N ILE A 33 8.13 2.48 8.18
CA ILE A 33 7.29 2.02 7.08
C ILE A 33 5.96 1.54 7.67
N MET A 34 4.86 2.06 7.14
CA MET A 34 3.49 1.69 7.52
C MET A 34 2.79 1.13 6.29
N SER A 35 2.47 -0.17 6.33
CA SER A 35 1.82 -0.87 5.22
C SER A 35 0.31 -0.59 5.22
N ASN A 36 -0.24 -0.27 4.07
CA ASN A 36 -1.68 -0.06 3.88
C ASN A 36 -2.42 -1.40 3.96
N PRO A 37 -3.64 -1.44 4.52
CA PRO A 37 -4.41 -2.68 4.53
C PRO A 37 -4.73 -3.17 3.12
N LEU A 38 -4.72 -4.49 2.91
CA LEU A 38 -5.05 -5.10 1.61
C LEU A 38 -6.52 -5.01 1.25
N ASP A 39 -7.39 -4.89 2.26
CA ASP A 39 -8.85 -4.90 2.15
C ASP A 39 -9.47 -3.51 2.35
N ALA A 40 -8.68 -2.45 2.20
CA ALA A 40 -9.12 -1.06 2.31
C ALA A 40 -8.65 -0.21 1.12
N ASP A 41 -9.23 0.98 0.99
CA ASP A 41 -8.79 1.98 0.02
C ASP A 41 -7.30 2.35 0.25
N SER A 42 -6.56 2.55 -0.84
CA SER A 42 -5.11 2.86 -0.80
C SER A 42 -4.81 4.17 -0.04
N LYS A 43 -5.79 5.06 0.08
CA LYS A 43 -5.69 6.39 0.68
C LYS A 43 -6.13 6.43 2.13
N VAL A 44 -6.59 5.31 2.70
CA VAL A 44 -7.21 5.25 4.03
C VAL A 44 -6.29 5.72 5.17
N LEU A 45 -4.97 5.63 4.98
CA LEU A 45 -3.96 6.07 5.93
C LEU A 45 -3.38 7.47 5.64
N LEU A 46 -3.76 8.15 4.55
CA LEU A 46 -3.08 9.39 4.13
C LEU A 46 -3.13 10.50 5.18
N SER A 47 -4.32 10.78 5.71
CA SER A 47 -4.49 11.80 6.75
C SER A 47 -3.76 11.45 8.03
N PHE A 48 -3.65 10.16 8.34
CA PHE A 48 -2.95 9.66 9.51
C PHE A 48 -1.42 9.85 9.37
N VAL A 49 -0.83 9.40 8.25
CA VAL A 49 0.63 9.47 8.05
C VAL A 49 1.16 10.91 7.97
N ASN A 50 0.31 11.87 7.58
CA ASN A 50 0.67 13.28 7.48
C ASN A 50 1.02 13.93 8.84
N GLY A 51 0.63 13.31 9.96
CA GLY A 51 1.00 13.75 11.31
C GLY A 51 2.42 13.37 11.75
N PHE A 52 3.20 12.71 10.89
CA PHE A 52 4.49 12.13 11.26
C PHE A 52 5.63 12.57 10.34
N ASN A 53 6.84 12.59 10.89
CA ASN A 53 8.06 12.85 10.13
C ASN A 53 8.80 11.55 9.83
N LYS A 54 9.45 11.45 8.66
CA LYS A 54 10.23 10.28 8.23
C LYS A 54 9.40 8.99 8.23
N VAL A 55 8.22 9.06 7.63
CA VAL A 55 7.34 7.91 7.43
C VAL A 55 7.27 7.58 5.94
N VAL A 56 7.15 6.28 5.65
CA VAL A 56 6.87 5.75 4.33
C VAL A 56 5.52 5.05 4.39
N LEU A 57 4.60 5.42 3.52
CA LEU A 57 3.38 4.67 3.28
C LEU A 57 3.68 3.60 2.22
N ASP A 58 3.52 2.35 2.61
CA ASP A 58 3.77 1.19 1.77
C ASP A 58 2.44 0.62 1.24
N VAL A 59 2.34 0.44 -0.07
CA VAL A 59 1.15 -0.08 -0.75
C VAL A 59 1.49 -1.30 -1.57
N HIS A 60 0.59 -2.28 -1.58
CA HIS A 60 0.77 -3.53 -2.28
C HIS A 60 -0.32 -3.70 -3.33
N TYR A 61 0.07 -4.06 -4.56
CA TYR A 61 -0.86 -4.22 -5.68
C TYR A 61 -0.77 -5.62 -6.28
N TYR A 62 -1.94 -6.19 -6.56
CA TYR A 62 -2.08 -7.53 -7.11
C TYR A 62 -3.09 -7.54 -8.24
N ASN A 63 -2.73 -8.25 -9.31
CA ASN A 63 -3.61 -8.54 -10.44
C ASN A 63 -3.83 -10.06 -10.59
N LEU A 64 -4.03 -10.78 -9.49
CA LEU A 64 -4.18 -12.26 -9.53
C LEU A 64 -5.14 -12.88 -8.51
N TYR A 65 -5.41 -12.23 -7.37
CA TYR A 65 -6.19 -12.82 -6.26
C TYR A 65 -7.69 -12.50 -6.28
N SER A 66 -8.20 -12.02 -7.42
CA SER A 66 -9.62 -11.71 -7.62
C SER A 66 -10.07 -12.25 -8.97
N ASP A 67 -11.27 -12.82 -9.01
CA ASP A 67 -11.93 -13.34 -10.21
C ASP A 67 -12.03 -12.30 -11.34
N ARG A 68 -11.97 -11.00 -10.99
CA ARG A 68 -11.84 -9.89 -11.96
C ARG A 68 -10.70 -10.13 -12.96
N PHE A 69 -9.60 -10.75 -12.53
CA PHE A 69 -8.40 -10.93 -13.34
C PHE A 69 -8.38 -12.24 -14.13
N ASP A 70 -9.28 -13.19 -13.87
CA ASP A 70 -9.21 -14.54 -14.44
C ASP A 70 -9.35 -14.58 -15.96
N ASN A 71 -10.09 -13.62 -16.54
CA ASN A 71 -10.39 -13.59 -17.96
C ASN A 71 -9.74 -12.38 -18.67
N MET A 72 -8.74 -11.76 -18.05
CA MET A 72 -8.04 -10.61 -18.63
C MET A 72 -6.86 -11.05 -19.51
N ASN A 73 -6.78 -10.48 -20.70
CA ASN A 73 -5.60 -10.64 -21.55
C ASN A 73 -4.42 -9.75 -21.09
N VAL A 74 -3.25 -9.91 -21.73
CA VAL A 74 -2.04 -9.12 -21.45
C VAL A 74 -2.33 -7.61 -21.47
N GLN A 75 -3.00 -7.12 -22.51
CA GLN A 75 -3.23 -5.70 -22.70
C GLN A 75 -4.17 -5.13 -21.64
N GLN A 76 -5.22 -5.85 -21.27
CA GLN A 76 -6.14 -5.46 -20.19
C GLN A 76 -5.41 -5.36 -18.85
N ASN A 77 -4.49 -6.28 -18.55
CA ASN A 77 -3.64 -6.19 -17.36
C ASN A 77 -2.74 -4.96 -17.38
N ILE A 78 -2.10 -4.65 -18.51
CA ILE A 78 -1.28 -3.45 -18.70
C ILE A 78 -2.12 -2.18 -18.49
N ASP A 79 -3.34 -2.17 -19.02
CA ASP A 79 -4.24 -1.01 -18.93
C ASP A 79 -4.68 -0.75 -17.48
N ILE A 80 -4.91 -1.79 -16.67
CA ILE A 80 -5.18 -1.62 -15.23
C ILE A 80 -4.00 -0.97 -14.51
N ILE A 81 -2.78 -1.39 -14.82
CA ILE A 81 -1.59 -0.79 -14.20
C ILE A 81 -1.48 0.69 -14.57
N ARG A 82 -1.64 1.00 -15.87
CA ARG A 82 -1.48 2.37 -16.38
C ARG A 82 -2.60 3.31 -15.94
N ASN A 83 -3.83 2.83 -15.85
CA ASN A 83 -5.00 3.69 -15.66
C ASN A 83 -5.52 3.67 -14.22
N GLU A 84 -5.47 2.52 -13.54
CA GLU A 84 -5.97 2.37 -12.16
C GLU A 84 -4.82 2.49 -11.16
N ARG A 85 -3.80 1.63 -11.26
CA ARG A 85 -2.71 1.60 -10.26
C ARG A 85 -1.88 2.87 -10.25
N ALA A 86 -1.67 3.49 -11.41
CA ALA A 86 -1.03 4.80 -11.48
C ALA A 86 -1.84 5.89 -10.76
N SER A 87 -3.17 5.86 -10.89
CA SER A 87 -4.06 6.79 -10.20
C SER A 87 -4.02 6.58 -8.68
N ASP A 88 -4.14 5.32 -8.23
CA ASP A 88 -4.01 4.95 -6.82
C ASP A 88 -2.68 5.45 -6.24
N LEU A 89 -1.57 5.17 -6.94
CA LEU A 89 -0.22 5.54 -6.52
C LEU A 89 -0.02 7.07 -6.48
N SER A 90 -0.56 7.80 -7.46
CA SER A 90 -0.54 9.27 -7.46
C SER A 90 -1.28 9.84 -6.26
N GLY A 91 -2.40 9.22 -5.88
CA GLY A 91 -3.20 9.65 -4.75
C GLY A 91 -2.47 9.46 -3.41
N VAL A 92 -1.78 8.33 -3.23
CA VAL A 92 -1.03 8.09 -1.98
C VAL A 92 0.23 8.96 -1.86
N SER A 93 0.76 9.45 -2.97
CA SER A 93 1.93 10.32 -3.03
C SER A 93 1.59 11.82 -2.83
N SER A 94 0.38 12.12 -2.34
CA SER A 94 -0.12 13.49 -2.15
C SER A 94 0.20 14.11 -0.79
N THR A 95 0.98 13.43 0.06
CA THR A 95 1.35 13.88 1.41
C THR A 95 2.85 14.11 1.54
N ASN A 96 3.30 14.62 2.70
CA ASN A 96 4.73 14.74 3.01
C ASN A 96 5.40 13.39 3.35
N ALA A 97 4.62 12.32 3.54
CA ALA A 97 5.17 10.98 3.67
C ALA A 97 5.68 10.48 2.31
N LEU A 98 6.74 9.69 2.32
CA LEU A 98 7.18 9.01 1.10
C LEU A 98 6.21 7.87 0.77
N SER A 99 6.01 7.58 -0.50
CA SER A 99 5.28 6.39 -0.95
C SER A 99 6.26 5.30 -1.37
N PHE A 100 5.91 4.05 -1.10
CA PHE A 100 6.65 2.88 -1.54
C PHE A 100 5.69 1.81 -2.03
N VAL A 101 6.06 1.12 -3.12
CA VAL A 101 5.35 -0.07 -3.58
C VAL A 101 6.15 -1.28 -3.13
N GLY A 102 5.84 -1.82 -1.95
CA GLY A 102 6.58 -2.94 -1.36
C GLY A 102 6.33 -4.28 -2.02
N LYS A 103 5.18 -4.45 -2.67
CA LYS A 103 4.86 -5.64 -3.46
C LYS A 103 4.00 -5.33 -4.67
N ASN A 104 4.36 -5.93 -5.78
CA ASN A 104 3.60 -5.92 -7.01
C ASN A 104 3.72 -7.29 -7.67
N GLU A 105 2.61 -8.00 -7.84
CA GLU A 105 2.57 -9.25 -8.60
C GLU A 105 1.51 -9.20 -9.69
N ILE A 106 1.94 -9.56 -10.90
CA ILE A 106 1.13 -9.69 -12.10
C ILE A 106 1.43 -11.08 -12.65
N LEU A 107 0.41 -11.94 -12.74
CA LEU A 107 0.57 -13.27 -13.32
C LEU A 107 0.31 -13.19 -14.82
N VAL A 108 1.38 -13.31 -15.62
CA VAL A 108 1.29 -13.29 -17.09
C VAL A 108 1.07 -14.71 -17.67
N GLU A 109 1.27 -15.77 -16.88
CA GLU A 109 1.24 -17.16 -17.36
C GLU A 109 -0.17 -17.79 -17.47
N LYS A 110 -1.24 -17.15 -16.97
CA LYS A 110 -2.62 -17.60 -17.26
C LYS A 110 -3.04 -17.36 -18.73
N LEU A 111 -2.13 -16.89 -19.57
CA LEU A 111 -2.42 -16.35 -20.91
C LEU A 111 -2.25 -17.33 -22.08
N GLY A 112 -2.06 -18.63 -21.82
CA GLY A 112 -2.14 -19.65 -22.88
C GLY A 112 -1.24 -19.38 -24.08
N VAL A 113 -0.01 -18.92 -23.83
CA VAL A 113 1.12 -19.07 -24.76
C VAL A 113 1.84 -20.37 -24.47
#